data_AF-A0A382XS62-F1
#
_entry.id   AF-A0A382XS62-F1
#
_cell.length_a   1.000
_cell.length_b   1.000
_cell.length_c   1.000
_cell.angle_alpha   90.00
_cell.angle_beta   90.00
_cell.angle_gamma   90.00
#
_symmetry.space_group_name_H-M   'P 1'
#
loop_
_entity.id
_entity.type
_entity.pdbx_description
1 polymer ?
#
loop_
_entity_poly.entity_id
_entity_poly.type
_entity_poly.pdbx_seq_one_letter_code
_entity_poly.pdbx_strand_id
1 'polypeptide(L)'
;MRQVRTRPFTPIAQANLEEETVLQDYRNHVEERAAQNIPPKPLNAEQVAGLVDLLKNPPAGEGDFLLELLSERVPPGVDEAAYVKAGFLSAIAKGEDSCELISKEKAVELLGNMHGGYNIATLVELLDDKALAPLAAKELKHTLLMFDAYHDVEEKHKAGNEHATDIIKSWAEGEWFTSRKLMDDKITYTVFKVTGETNTDDLSPAPD
;
A
#
# COMPACT_ATOMS: atom_id res chain seq x y z
N MET A 1 -46.96 25.55 -24.26
CA MET A 1 -46.23 24.35 -23.80
C MET A 1 -44.80 24.40 -24.33
N ARG A 2 -43.82 24.85 -23.53
CA ARG A 2 -42.40 24.71 -23.87
C ARG A 2 -41.90 23.45 -23.17
N GLN A 3 -41.62 22.39 -23.93
CA GLN A 3 -40.89 21.24 -23.42
C GLN A 3 -39.46 21.68 -23.12
N VAL A 4 -39.11 21.71 -21.83
CA VAL A 4 -37.72 21.79 -21.38
C VAL A 4 -37.10 20.44 -21.70
N ARG A 5 -36.28 20.39 -22.75
CA ARG A 5 -35.41 19.24 -23.02
C ARG A 5 -34.32 19.25 -21.94
N THR A 6 -34.47 18.40 -20.93
CA THR A 6 -33.35 18.01 -20.08
C THR A 6 -32.32 17.32 -20.98
N ARG A 7 -31.13 17.91 -21.09
CA ARG A 7 -30.00 17.22 -21.72
C ARG A 7 -29.68 16.02 -20.82
N PRO A 8 -29.45 14.81 -21.37
CA PRO A 8 -28.92 13.72 -20.57
C PRO A 8 -27.56 14.17 -20.01
N PHE A 9 -27.35 13.99 -18.71
CA PHE A 9 -26.03 14.16 -18.10
C PHE A 9 -25.05 13.25 -18.85
N THR A 10 -23.98 13.83 -19.39
CA THR A 10 -22.93 13.11 -20.10
C THR A 10 -22.18 12.21 -19.10
N PRO A 11 -21.79 10.98 -19.46
CA PRO A 11 -21.05 10.08 -18.55
C PRO A 11 -19.81 10.71 -17.93
N ILE A 12 -19.12 11.58 -18.69
CA ILE A 12 -17.94 12.34 -18.24
C ILE A 12 -18.28 13.32 -17.10
N ALA A 13 -19.46 13.94 -17.11
CA ALA A 13 -19.85 14.87 -16.06
C ALA A 13 -20.26 14.14 -14.76
N GLN A 14 -20.79 12.91 -14.86
CA GLN A 14 -21.05 12.08 -13.68
C GLN A 14 -19.75 11.50 -13.10
N ALA A 15 -18.82 11.04 -13.95
CA ALA A 15 -17.51 10.58 -13.51
C ALA A 15 -16.74 11.69 -12.77
N ASN A 16 -16.69 12.91 -13.33
CA ASN A 16 -16.04 14.05 -12.66
C ASN A 16 -16.70 14.42 -11.32
N LEU A 17 -18.02 14.23 -11.18
CA LEU A 17 -18.75 14.48 -9.94
C LEU A 17 -18.45 13.39 -8.89
N GLU A 18 -18.39 12.12 -9.30
CA GLU A 18 -18.02 11.01 -8.42
C GLU A 18 -16.54 11.09 -8.00
N GLU A 19 -15.65 11.51 -8.90
CA GLU A 19 -14.22 11.78 -8.63
C GLU A 19 -14.01 12.90 -7.58
N GLU A 20 -14.74 14.01 -7.69
CA GLU A 20 -14.70 15.07 -6.67
C GLU A 20 -15.24 14.59 -5.31
N THR A 21 -16.18 13.64 -5.28
CA THR A 21 -16.79 13.17 -4.03
C THR A 21 -15.82 12.39 -3.15
N VAL A 22 -14.99 11.50 -3.71
CA VAL A 22 -14.09 10.65 -2.90
C VAL A 22 -13.06 11.48 -2.14
N LEU A 23 -12.43 12.46 -2.81
CA LEU A 23 -11.46 13.35 -2.16
C LEU A 23 -12.13 14.29 -1.16
N GLN A 24 -13.28 14.86 -1.51
CA GLN A 24 -13.98 15.77 -0.62
C GLN A 24 -14.44 15.04 0.65
N ASP A 25 -14.98 13.84 0.52
CA ASP A 25 -15.39 13.01 1.66
C ASP A 25 -14.20 12.64 2.53
N TYR A 26 -13.06 12.29 1.93
CA TYR A 26 -11.83 12.04 2.68
C TYR A 26 -11.36 13.29 3.45
N ARG A 27 -11.38 14.48 2.82
CA ARG A 27 -10.98 15.74 3.48
C ARG A 27 -11.93 16.09 4.63
N ASN A 28 -13.24 15.93 4.45
CA ASN A 28 -14.22 16.12 5.52
C ASN A 28 -13.95 15.20 6.71
N HIS A 29 -13.63 13.93 6.45
CA HIS A 29 -13.25 12.96 7.49
C HIS A 29 -11.94 13.33 8.20
N VAL A 30 -10.95 13.84 7.47
CA VAL A 30 -9.72 14.37 8.07
C VAL A 30 -10.02 15.51 9.03
N GLU A 31 -10.87 16.46 8.64
CA GLU A 31 -11.29 17.57 9.51
C GLU A 31 -12.07 17.10 10.74
N GLU A 32 -13.00 16.15 10.57
CA GLU A 32 -13.79 15.57 11.67
C GLU A 32 -12.88 14.88 12.71
N ARG A 33 -11.89 14.12 12.25
CA ARG A 33 -10.95 13.40 13.11
C ARG A 33 -9.94 14.37 13.76
N ALA A 34 -9.51 15.40 13.03
CA ALA A 34 -8.66 16.45 13.57
C ALA A 34 -9.35 17.24 14.69
N ALA A 35 -10.66 17.47 14.61
CA ALA A 35 -11.44 18.09 15.69
C ALA A 35 -11.41 17.28 17.01
N GLN A 36 -11.12 15.98 16.92
CA GLN A 36 -10.93 15.07 18.06
C GLN A 36 -9.45 14.81 18.40
N ASN A 37 -8.50 15.49 17.74
CA ASN A 37 -7.05 15.27 17.86
C ASN A 37 -6.60 13.83 17.57
N ILE A 38 -7.28 13.14 16.64
CA ILE A 38 -6.95 11.77 16.23
C ILE A 38 -6.73 11.69 14.72
N PRO A 39 -5.91 10.75 14.22
CA PRO A 39 -5.65 10.62 12.80
C PRO A 39 -6.88 10.11 12.03
N PRO A 40 -6.98 10.40 10.71
CA PRO A 40 -7.99 9.80 9.86
C PRO A 40 -7.86 8.27 9.88
N LYS A 41 -9.00 7.59 9.74
CA LYS A 41 -9.01 6.13 9.50
C LYS A 41 -8.27 5.79 8.19
N PRO A 42 -7.68 4.59 8.08
CA PRO A 42 -7.21 4.05 6.79
C PRO A 42 -8.33 4.02 5.76
N LEU A 43 -7.96 4.03 4.48
CA LEU A 43 -8.88 3.90 3.36
C LEU A 43 -9.46 2.49 3.32
N ASN A 44 -10.77 2.40 3.07
CA ASN A 44 -11.43 1.12 2.78
C ASN A 44 -11.33 0.77 1.27
N ALA A 45 -11.82 -0.40 0.88
CA ALA A 45 -11.74 -0.87 -0.50
C ALA A 45 -12.44 0.04 -1.52
N GLU A 46 -13.61 0.59 -1.18
CA GLU A 46 -14.35 1.51 -2.05
C GLU A 46 -13.58 2.82 -2.28
N GLN A 47 -12.99 3.37 -1.23
CA GLN A 47 -12.16 4.57 -1.30
C GLN A 47 -10.88 4.33 -2.10
N VAL A 48 -10.24 3.16 -1.97
CA VAL A 48 -9.08 2.81 -2.79
C VAL A 48 -9.46 2.61 -4.26
N ALA A 49 -10.63 2.05 -4.56
CA ALA A 49 -11.11 1.96 -5.93
C ALA A 49 -11.30 3.35 -6.55
N GLY A 50 -11.97 4.27 -5.84
CA GLY A 50 -12.10 5.67 -6.28
C GLY A 50 -10.75 6.39 -6.41
N LEU A 51 -9.80 6.11 -5.50
CA LEU A 51 -8.43 6.62 -5.59
C LEU A 51 -7.70 6.11 -6.83
N VAL A 52 -7.90 4.86 -7.24
CA VAL A 52 -7.31 4.30 -8.47
C VAL A 52 -7.85 5.03 -9.70
N ASP A 53 -9.14 5.33 -9.74
CA ASP A 53 -9.73 6.09 -10.86
C ASP A 53 -9.15 7.51 -10.93
N LEU A 54 -9.00 8.17 -9.78
CA LEU A 54 -8.33 9.47 -9.67
C LEU A 54 -6.85 9.41 -10.10
N LEU A 55 -6.13 8.35 -9.75
CA LEU A 55 -4.73 8.19 -10.17
C LEU A 55 -4.59 8.01 -11.69
N LYS A 56 -5.60 7.45 -12.36
CA LYS A 56 -5.64 7.33 -13.82
C LYS A 56 -5.96 8.65 -14.52
N ASN A 57 -6.77 9.51 -13.89
CA ASN A 57 -7.13 10.83 -14.40
C ASN A 57 -6.95 11.90 -13.30
N PRO A 58 -5.71 12.25 -12.94
CA PRO A 58 -5.46 13.07 -11.76
C PRO A 58 -5.99 14.50 -11.93
N PRO A 59 -6.80 15.01 -10.97
CA PRO A 59 -7.15 16.42 -10.94
C PRO A 59 -5.89 17.29 -10.86
N ALA A 60 -5.95 18.46 -11.50
CA ALA A 60 -4.79 19.35 -11.58
C ALA A 60 -4.29 19.75 -10.17
N GLY A 61 -3.03 19.47 -9.88
CA GLY A 61 -2.38 19.80 -8.61
C GLY A 61 -2.57 18.78 -7.48
N GLU A 62 -3.33 17.71 -7.70
CA GLU A 62 -3.61 16.69 -6.66
C GLU A 62 -2.67 15.47 -6.72
N GLY A 63 -1.81 15.36 -7.73
CA GLY A 63 -1.01 14.15 -7.99
C GLY A 63 -0.19 13.66 -6.80
N ASP A 64 0.55 14.55 -6.13
CA ASP A 64 1.36 14.19 -4.96
C ASP A 64 0.49 13.70 -3.78
N PHE A 65 -0.68 14.31 -3.60
CA PHE A 65 -1.59 13.93 -2.54
C PHE A 65 -2.21 12.55 -2.80
N LEU A 66 -2.61 12.25 -4.04
CA LEU A 66 -3.09 10.92 -4.42
C LEU A 66 -2.03 9.84 -4.19
N LEU A 67 -0.77 10.13 -4.52
CA LEU A 67 0.35 9.22 -4.26
C LEU A 67 0.59 9.01 -2.75
N GLU A 68 0.47 10.06 -1.93
CA GLU A 68 0.54 9.94 -0.47
C GLU A 68 -0.57 9.02 0.06
N LEU A 69 -1.82 9.21 -0.39
CA LEU A 69 -2.95 8.39 0.03
C LEU A 69 -2.72 6.91 -0.32
N LEU A 70 -2.29 6.62 -1.54
CA LEU A 70 -2.01 5.25 -1.97
C LEU A 70 -0.87 4.63 -1.16
N SER A 71 0.18 5.41 -0.86
CA SER A 71 1.38 4.93 -0.19
C SER A 71 1.14 4.68 1.30
N GLU A 72 0.48 5.62 1.99
CA GLU A 72 0.48 5.72 3.46
C GLU A 72 -0.88 5.44 4.12
N ARG A 73 -1.98 5.43 3.35
CA ARG A 73 -3.35 5.34 3.90
C ARG A 73 -4.08 4.04 3.59
N VAL A 74 -3.46 3.13 2.86
CA VAL A 74 -4.03 1.80 2.57
C VAL A 74 -3.44 0.77 3.54
N PRO A 75 -4.27 -0.01 4.26
CA PRO A 75 -3.79 -1.12 5.08
C PRO A 75 -2.90 -2.10 4.28
N PRO A 76 -1.83 -2.64 4.88
CA PRO A 76 -1.01 -3.68 4.24
C PRO A 76 -1.66 -5.07 4.34
N GLY A 77 -1.02 -6.09 3.76
CA GLY A 77 -1.43 -7.48 3.95
C GLY A 77 -2.60 -7.91 3.08
N VAL A 78 -3.58 -8.56 3.71
CA VAL A 78 -4.74 -9.21 3.04
C VAL A 78 -6.07 -8.49 3.29
N ASP A 79 -6.01 -7.21 3.63
CA ASP A 79 -7.19 -6.35 3.70
C ASP A 79 -7.82 -6.16 2.31
N GLU A 80 -9.13 -5.92 2.24
CA GLU A 80 -9.83 -5.72 0.97
C GLU A 80 -9.32 -4.48 0.22
N ALA A 81 -8.93 -3.41 0.93
CA ALA A 81 -8.30 -2.24 0.32
C ALA A 81 -6.90 -2.55 -0.24
N ALA A 82 -6.16 -3.43 0.46
CA ALA A 82 -4.87 -3.93 -0.01
C ALA A 82 -5.03 -4.76 -1.29
N TYR A 83 -6.09 -5.55 -1.41
CA TYR A 83 -6.38 -6.31 -2.63
C TYR A 83 -6.53 -5.39 -3.85
N VAL A 84 -7.31 -4.30 -3.72
CA VAL A 84 -7.49 -3.31 -4.79
C VAL A 84 -6.17 -2.63 -5.15
N LYS A 85 -5.40 -2.18 -4.15
CA LYS A 85 -4.08 -1.56 -4.35
C LYS A 85 -3.10 -2.50 -5.04
N ALA A 86 -2.98 -3.75 -4.58
CA ALA A 86 -2.09 -4.74 -5.16
C ALA A 86 -2.47 -5.05 -6.62
N GLY A 87 -3.76 -5.19 -6.92
CA GLY A 87 -4.25 -5.42 -8.28
C GLY A 87 -3.85 -4.30 -9.23
N PHE A 88 -4.10 -3.05 -8.86
CA PHE A 88 -3.74 -1.88 -9.65
C PHE A 88 -2.22 -1.76 -9.88
N LEU A 89 -1.43 -1.86 -8.80
CA LEU A 89 0.03 -1.77 -8.91
C LEU A 89 0.62 -2.93 -9.71
N SER A 90 0.05 -4.13 -9.60
CA SER A 90 0.48 -5.29 -10.38
C SER A 90 0.23 -5.08 -11.88
N ALA A 91 -0.95 -4.56 -12.24
CA ALA A 91 -1.28 -4.27 -13.63
C ALA A 91 -0.31 -3.23 -14.24
N ILE A 92 0.06 -2.20 -13.48
CA ILE A 92 1.08 -1.22 -13.91
C ILE A 92 2.44 -1.89 -14.10
N ALA A 93 2.93 -2.63 -13.09
CA ALA A 93 4.24 -3.26 -13.15
C ALA A 93 4.37 -4.22 -14.34
N LYS A 94 3.31 -5.00 -14.60
CA LYS A 94 3.21 -5.94 -15.74
C LYS A 94 2.98 -5.25 -17.09
N GLY A 95 2.61 -3.97 -17.09
CA GLY A 95 2.30 -3.20 -18.30
C GLY A 95 0.94 -3.54 -18.92
N GLU A 96 0.03 -4.08 -18.11
CA GLU A 96 -1.37 -4.33 -18.47
C GLU A 96 -2.22 -3.06 -18.32
N ASP A 97 -1.76 -2.12 -17.49
CA ASP A 97 -2.36 -0.80 -17.27
C ASP A 97 -1.27 0.28 -17.19
N SER A 98 -1.65 1.55 -17.22
CA SER A 98 -0.74 2.69 -17.14
C SER A 98 -1.29 3.83 -16.30
N CYS A 99 -0.41 4.52 -15.60
CA CYS A 99 -0.73 5.71 -14.81
C CYS A 99 0.40 6.73 -15.00
N GLU A 100 0.07 7.98 -15.32
CA GLU A 100 1.08 9.03 -15.54
C GLU A 100 1.92 9.33 -14.28
N LEU A 101 1.35 9.09 -13.09
CA LEU A 101 1.97 9.37 -11.80
C LEU A 101 2.80 8.20 -11.26
N ILE A 102 2.61 6.98 -11.78
CA ILE A 102 3.23 5.76 -11.24
C ILE A 102 3.94 5.01 -12.37
N SER A 103 5.26 5.09 -12.39
CA SER A 103 6.09 4.27 -13.28
C SER A 103 6.05 2.79 -12.86
N LYS A 104 6.50 1.89 -13.74
CA LYS A 104 6.61 0.46 -13.42
C LYS A 104 7.51 0.21 -12.21
N GLU A 105 8.64 0.92 -12.15
CA GLU A 105 9.59 0.86 -11.03
C GLU A 105 8.95 1.33 -9.73
N LYS A 106 8.18 2.42 -9.78
CA LYS A 106 7.47 2.92 -8.59
C LYS A 106 6.38 1.95 -8.15
N ALA A 107 5.70 1.28 -9.08
CA ALA A 107 4.73 0.26 -8.75
C ALA A 107 5.36 -0.93 -8.01
N VAL A 108 6.56 -1.36 -8.41
CA VAL A 108 7.32 -2.40 -7.70
C VAL A 108 7.69 -1.97 -6.28
N GLU A 109 8.18 -0.73 -6.11
CA GLU A 109 8.48 -0.17 -4.79
C GLU A 109 7.23 -0.14 -3.89
N LEU A 110 6.09 0.30 -4.44
CA LEU A 110 4.83 0.36 -3.69
C LEU A 110 4.29 -1.04 -3.34
N LEU A 111 4.48 -2.04 -4.21
CA LEU A 111 4.18 -3.45 -3.91
C LEU A 111 5.09 -3.97 -2.79
N GLY A 112 6.38 -3.61 -2.77
CA GLY A 112 7.32 -3.98 -1.70
C GLY A 112 6.88 -3.50 -0.32
N ASN A 113 6.31 -2.29 -0.25
CA ASN A 113 5.81 -1.68 0.99
C ASN A 113 4.46 -2.25 1.49
N MET A 114 3.90 -3.26 0.84
CA MET A 114 2.67 -3.92 1.32
C MET A 114 2.92 -5.03 2.34
N HIS A 115 4.20 -5.33 2.63
CA HIS A 115 4.71 -6.25 3.67
C HIS A 115 4.33 -7.74 3.52
N GLY A 116 3.38 -8.10 2.65
CA GLY A 116 2.96 -9.47 2.40
C GLY A 116 1.52 -9.55 1.89
N GLY A 117 1.09 -10.75 1.50
CA GLY A 117 -0.26 -10.98 0.95
C GLY A 117 -0.30 -10.82 -0.57
N TYR A 118 -1.23 -9.98 -1.06
CA TYR A 118 -1.56 -9.88 -2.49
C TYR A 118 -0.42 -9.34 -3.38
N ASN A 119 0.63 -8.77 -2.81
CA ASN A 119 1.80 -8.26 -3.54
C ASN A 119 2.82 -9.35 -3.93
N ILE A 120 2.87 -10.46 -3.19
CA ILE A 120 3.98 -11.43 -3.28
C ILE A 120 4.07 -12.09 -4.66
N ALA A 121 2.95 -12.61 -5.17
CA ALA A 121 2.94 -13.36 -6.43
C ALA A 121 3.50 -12.51 -7.58
N THR A 122 3.08 -11.23 -7.66
CA THR A 122 3.59 -10.29 -8.67
C THR A 122 5.08 -10.03 -8.48
N LEU A 123 5.56 -9.77 -7.26
CA LEU A 123 7.00 -9.54 -7.02
C LEU A 123 7.85 -10.75 -7.41
N VAL A 124 7.38 -11.97 -7.14
CA VAL A 124 8.07 -13.20 -7.53
C VAL A 124 8.07 -13.37 -9.06
N GLU A 125 6.93 -13.13 -9.72
CA GLU A 125 6.82 -13.19 -11.18
C GLU A 125 7.79 -12.22 -11.87
N LEU A 126 7.92 -11.00 -11.34
CA LEU A 126 8.79 -9.96 -11.87
C LEU A 126 10.29 -10.29 -11.79
N LEU A 127 10.70 -11.37 -11.09
CA LEU A 127 12.08 -11.86 -11.15
C LEU A 127 12.50 -12.34 -12.55
N ASP A 128 11.55 -12.59 -13.45
CA ASP A 128 11.84 -12.96 -14.84
C ASP A 128 11.92 -11.74 -15.78
N ASP A 129 11.51 -10.55 -15.31
CA ASP A 129 11.59 -9.31 -16.09
C ASP A 129 12.97 -8.67 -15.92
N LYS A 130 13.74 -8.57 -17.00
CA LYS A 130 15.12 -8.05 -16.96
C LYS A 130 15.24 -6.63 -16.41
N ALA A 131 14.24 -5.78 -16.59
CA ALA A 131 14.26 -4.40 -16.14
C ALA A 131 13.83 -4.28 -14.67
N LEU A 132 12.83 -5.07 -14.25
CA LEU A 132 12.21 -4.97 -12.93
C LEU A 132 12.76 -5.96 -11.90
N ALA A 133 13.39 -7.06 -12.33
CA ALA A 133 13.91 -8.09 -11.44
C ALA A 133 14.89 -7.57 -10.37
N PRO A 134 15.81 -6.62 -10.64
CA PRO A 134 16.65 -6.04 -9.59
C PRO A 134 15.85 -5.34 -8.49
N LEU A 135 14.76 -4.64 -8.85
CA LEU A 135 13.88 -3.96 -7.90
C LEU A 135 13.02 -4.97 -7.14
N ALA A 136 12.40 -5.92 -7.84
CA ALA A 136 11.59 -6.95 -7.21
C ALA A 136 12.41 -7.79 -6.21
N ALA A 137 13.64 -8.13 -6.58
CA ALA A 137 14.56 -8.84 -5.69
C ALA A 137 14.91 -8.04 -4.44
N LYS A 138 15.21 -6.74 -4.60
CA LYS A 138 15.44 -5.85 -3.46
C LYS A 138 14.26 -5.87 -2.49
N GLU A 139 13.02 -5.74 -2.99
CA GLU A 139 11.84 -5.74 -2.11
C GLU A 139 11.61 -7.13 -1.44
N LEU A 140 11.80 -8.23 -2.18
CA LEU A 140 11.64 -9.59 -1.64
C LEU A 140 12.68 -9.94 -0.57
N LYS A 141 13.91 -9.40 -0.63
CA LYS A 141 14.94 -9.64 0.40
C LYS A 141 14.51 -9.20 1.80
N HIS A 142 13.68 -8.18 1.89
CA HIS A 142 13.19 -7.60 3.16
C HIS A 142 11.78 -8.07 3.53
N THR A 143 11.14 -8.87 2.67
CA THR A 143 9.79 -9.37 2.86
C THR A 143 9.80 -10.64 3.71
N LEU A 144 9.21 -10.58 4.90
CA LEU A 144 9.20 -11.71 5.85
C LEU A 144 8.03 -12.67 5.62
N LEU A 145 6.89 -12.14 5.17
CA LEU A 145 5.63 -12.89 5.03
C LEU A 145 5.57 -13.66 3.70
N MET A 146 6.66 -14.37 3.36
CA MET A 146 6.76 -15.18 2.12
C MET A 146 5.98 -16.50 2.21
N PHE A 147 5.95 -17.13 3.40
CA PHE A 147 5.30 -18.43 3.61
C PHE A 147 5.62 -19.42 2.48
N ASP A 148 4.62 -20.05 1.88
CA ASP A 148 4.79 -21.05 0.82
C ASP A 148 5.35 -20.45 -0.48
N ALA A 149 5.20 -19.15 -0.73
CA ALA A 149 5.78 -18.48 -1.91
C ALA A 149 7.33 -18.43 -1.85
N TYR A 150 7.93 -18.80 -0.71
CA TYR A 150 9.35 -19.16 -0.66
C TYR A 150 9.71 -20.21 -1.72
N HIS A 151 8.85 -21.22 -1.93
CA HIS A 151 9.10 -22.29 -2.89
C HIS A 151 9.12 -21.77 -4.33
N ASP A 152 8.30 -20.78 -4.68
CA ASP A 152 8.31 -20.16 -6.01
C ASP A 152 9.65 -19.45 -6.29
N VAL A 153 10.24 -18.81 -5.27
CA VAL A 153 11.59 -18.23 -5.37
C VAL A 153 12.66 -19.32 -5.44
N GLU A 154 12.52 -20.39 -4.65
CA GLU A 154 13.42 -21.54 -4.67
C GLU A 154 13.45 -22.25 -6.03
N GLU A 155 12.29 -22.42 -6.67
CA GLU A 155 12.17 -23.00 -8.00
C GLU A 155 12.89 -22.14 -9.05
N LYS A 156 12.72 -20.82 -9.01
CA LYS A 156 13.45 -19.88 -9.88
C LYS A 156 14.95 -19.94 -9.66
N HIS A 157 15.40 -20.03 -8.40
CA HIS A 157 16.81 -20.23 -8.08
C HIS A 157 17.35 -21.53 -8.69
N LYS A 158 16.63 -22.65 -8.52
CA LYS A 158 17.00 -23.96 -9.10
C LYS A 158 17.01 -23.92 -10.63
N ALA A 159 16.21 -23.07 -11.25
CA ALA A 159 16.19 -22.81 -12.69
C ALA A 159 17.32 -21.87 -13.18
N GLY A 160 18.16 -21.35 -12.27
CA GLY A 160 19.32 -20.51 -12.60
C GLY A 160 19.03 -19.01 -12.62
N ASN A 161 17.91 -18.54 -12.06
CA ASN A 161 17.66 -17.11 -11.92
C ASN A 161 18.64 -16.49 -10.90
N GLU A 162 19.50 -15.58 -11.36
CA GLU A 162 20.52 -14.93 -10.53
C GLU A 162 19.92 -14.08 -9.41
N HIS A 163 18.78 -13.42 -9.66
CA HIS A 163 18.08 -12.61 -8.67
C HIS A 163 17.45 -13.48 -7.58
N ALA A 164 16.82 -14.60 -7.95
CA ALA A 164 16.30 -15.56 -6.97
C ALA A 164 17.42 -16.17 -6.10
N THR A 165 18.59 -16.41 -6.71
CA THR A 165 19.78 -16.88 -5.99
C THR A 165 20.25 -15.85 -4.95
N ASP A 166 20.31 -14.59 -5.34
CA ASP A 166 20.68 -13.47 -4.47
C ASP A 166 19.68 -13.26 -3.31
N ILE A 167 18.38 -13.44 -3.57
CA ILE A 167 17.34 -13.39 -2.53
C ILE A 167 17.54 -14.50 -1.48
N ILE A 168 17.70 -15.76 -1.91
CA ILE A 168 17.88 -16.90 -1.01
C ILE A 168 19.15 -16.72 -0.17
N LYS A 169 20.23 -16.24 -0.78
CA LYS A 169 21.47 -15.93 -0.07
C LYS A 169 21.23 -14.86 1.00
N SER A 170 20.59 -13.75 0.66
CA SER A 170 20.24 -12.67 1.60
C SER A 170 19.39 -13.18 2.78
N TRP A 171 18.39 -14.03 2.51
CA TRP A 171 17.59 -14.63 3.58
C TRP A 171 18.41 -15.55 4.49
N ALA A 172 19.29 -16.37 3.92
CA ALA A 172 20.17 -17.26 4.68
C ALA A 172 21.21 -16.49 5.52
N GLU A 173 21.69 -15.36 5.02
CA GLU A 173 22.60 -14.44 5.74
C GLU A 173 21.85 -13.55 6.76
N GLY A 174 20.52 -13.60 6.76
CA GLY A 174 19.68 -12.84 7.70
C GLY A 174 19.73 -11.35 7.45
N GLU A 175 19.93 -10.88 6.21
CA GLU A 175 20.04 -9.45 5.88
C GLU A 175 18.80 -8.64 6.30
N TRP A 176 17.61 -9.24 6.25
CA TRP A 176 16.36 -8.66 6.76
C TRP A 176 16.41 -8.30 8.25
N PHE A 177 17.27 -8.99 9.03
CA PHE A 177 17.49 -8.75 10.44
C PHE A 177 18.73 -7.88 10.68
N THR A 178 19.86 -8.23 10.08
CA THR A 178 21.17 -7.60 10.34
C THR A 178 21.31 -6.19 9.77
N SER A 179 20.50 -5.82 8.77
CA SER A 179 20.43 -4.45 8.23
C SER A 179 19.66 -3.47 9.11
N ARG A 180 18.89 -3.96 10.10
CA ARG A 180 18.09 -3.10 10.98
C ARG A 180 19.00 -2.43 12.02
N LYS A 181 18.60 -1.23 12.44
CA LYS A 181 19.30 -0.52 13.53
C LYS A 181 19.32 -1.40 14.78
N LEU A 182 20.52 -1.67 15.31
CA LEU A 182 20.69 -2.33 16.60
C LEU A 182 20.07 -1.48 17.72
N MET A 183 19.60 -2.15 18.78
CA MET A 183 19.16 -1.46 19.99
C MET A 183 20.32 -0.67 20.59
N ASP A 184 20.04 0.55 21.03
CA ASP A 184 21.07 1.39 21.66
C ASP A 184 21.49 0.76 23.01
N ASP A 185 22.79 0.72 23.32
CA ASP A 185 23.34 0.16 24.57
C ASP A 185 22.75 0.80 25.84
N LYS A 186 22.29 2.05 25.70
CA LYS A 186 21.61 2.80 26.75
C LYS A 186 20.43 3.53 26.15
N ILE A 187 19.26 3.34 26.76
CA ILE A 187 18.06 4.06 26.39
C ILE A 187 17.59 4.91 27.58
N THR A 188 17.29 6.19 27.32
CA THR A 188 16.83 7.13 28.34
C THR A 188 15.33 7.33 28.19
N TYR A 189 14.57 7.08 29.26
CA TYR A 189 13.12 7.21 29.29
C TYR A 189 12.65 8.04 30.49
N THR A 190 11.44 8.60 30.38
CA THR A 190 10.74 9.23 31.51
C THR A 190 9.76 8.22 32.10
N VAL A 191 9.77 8.08 33.42
CA VAL A 191 8.86 7.15 34.11
C VAL A 191 7.43 7.70 34.10
N PHE A 192 6.51 7.01 33.43
CA PHE A 192 5.07 7.18 33.58
C PHE A 192 4.56 6.14 34.58
N LYS A 193 4.46 6.51 35.86
CA LYS A 193 4.08 5.57 36.93
C LYS A 193 2.58 5.61 37.18
N VAL A 194 1.91 4.47 37.00
CA VAL A 194 0.58 4.18 37.55
C VAL A 194 0.78 3.40 38.86
N THR A 195 0.26 3.91 39.97
CA THR A 195 0.38 3.25 41.28
C THR A 195 -0.77 2.27 41.49
N GLY A 196 -0.51 1.16 42.18
CA GLY A 196 -1.51 0.13 42.43
C GLY A 196 -1.50 -0.96 41.36
N GLU A 197 -2.66 -1.55 41.11
CA GLU A 197 -2.88 -2.49 40.01
C GLU A 197 -3.26 -1.72 38.74
N THR A 198 -2.86 -2.23 37.59
CA THR A 198 -3.36 -1.78 36.28
C THR A 198 -3.97 -3.00 35.60
N ASN A 199 -5.29 -3.00 35.48
CA ASN A 199 -6.06 -4.01 34.76
C ASN A 199 -6.13 -3.64 33.27
N THR A 200 -6.35 -4.62 32.39
CA THR A 200 -6.58 -4.35 30.97
C THR A 200 -7.82 -3.49 30.73
N ASP A 201 -8.85 -3.59 31.60
CA ASP A 201 -10.06 -2.75 31.51
C ASP A 201 -9.77 -1.27 31.81
N ASP A 202 -8.72 -0.96 32.59
CA ASP A 202 -8.28 0.44 32.81
C ASP A 202 -7.68 1.07 31.55
N LEU A 203 -7.11 0.23 30.66
CA LEU A 203 -6.46 0.66 29.42
C LEU A 203 -7.36 0.54 28.19
N SER A 204 -8.35 -0.35 28.24
CA SER A 204 -9.29 -0.66 27.18
C SER A 204 -10.64 -1.03 27.81
N PRO A 205 -11.42 -0.04 28.27
CA PRO A 205 -12.69 -0.28 28.94
C PRO A 205 -13.68 -1.04 28.05
N ALA A 206 -14.37 -2.03 28.61
CA ALA A 206 -15.37 -2.80 27.86
C ALA A 206 -16.48 -2.00 27.12
N PRO A 207 -16.91 -0.80 27.57
CA PRO A 207 -17.92 -0.01 26.86
C PRO A 207 -17.43 0.72 25.59
N ASP A 208 -16.12 0.83 25.38
CA ASP A 208 -15.49 1.57 24.27
C ASP A 208 -15.25 0.67 23.03
#